data_AF-A0A7S0Y9S0-F1
#
_entry.id   AF-A0A7S0Y9S0-F1
#
_cell.length_a   1.000
_cell.length_b   1.000
_cell.length_c   1.000
_cell.angle_alpha   90.00
_cell.angle_beta   90.00
_cell.angle_gamma   90.00
#
_symmetry.space_group_name_H-M   'P 1'
#
loop_
_entity.id
_entity.type
_entity.pdbx_description
1 polymer ?
#
loop_
_entity_poly.entity_id
_entity_poly.type
_entity_poly.pdbx_seq_one_letter_code
_entity_poly.pdbx_strand_id
1 'polypeptide(L)'
;MQTAVILPRKCFLCKRKPQPWLPLHNFPPLGEVASLCSQCLEREEFKLISKTEAKEKYDVSDRDLLDLAFVSRTNPHNKGSILKLFMATQVKEVSERRLEERKRMAEREAEEAKEAAEVRGEAEKQ
;
A
#
# COMPACT_ATOMS: atom_id res chain seq x y z
N MET A 1 21.45 -6.59 -23.60
CA MET A 1 20.84 -7.86 -23.11
C MET A 1 19.33 -7.71 -23.23
N GLN A 2 18.69 -8.39 -24.18
CA GLN A 2 17.22 -8.40 -24.25
C GLN A 2 16.72 -9.35 -23.16
N THR A 3 16.25 -8.81 -22.05
CA THR A 3 15.49 -9.58 -21.06
C THR A 3 14.22 -10.05 -21.75
N ALA A 4 14.16 -11.34 -22.09
CA ALA A 4 12.95 -11.94 -22.62
C ALA A 4 11.85 -11.75 -21.57
N VAL A 5 10.86 -10.90 -21.87
CA VAL A 5 9.69 -10.72 -21.03
C VAL A 5 8.91 -12.03 -21.08
N ILE A 6 9.09 -12.89 -20.08
CA ILE A 6 8.31 -14.11 -19.91
C ILE A 6 6.89 -13.67 -19.57
N LEU A 7 6.06 -13.49 -20.60
CA LEU A 7 4.65 -13.19 -20.42
C LEU A 7 3.99 -14.37 -19.68
N PRO A 8 3.35 -14.14 -18.52
CA PRO A 8 2.73 -15.22 -17.77
C PRO A 8 1.70 -15.95 -18.62
N ARG A 9 1.81 -17.27 -18.71
CA ARG A 9 0.89 -18.09 -19.53
C ARG A 9 -0.48 -18.28 -18.87
N LYS A 10 -0.65 -17.83 -17.61
CA LYS A 10 -1.85 -18.00 -16.79
C LYS A 10 -2.01 -16.81 -15.85
N CYS A 11 -3.26 -16.46 -15.55
CA CYS A 11 -3.60 -15.49 -14.52
C CYS A 11 -2.98 -15.93 -13.18
N PHE A 12 -2.31 -15.02 -12.48
CA PHE A 12 -1.66 -15.27 -11.21
C PHE A 12 -2.64 -15.79 -10.16
N LEU A 13 -3.86 -15.23 -10.13
CA LEU A 13 -4.88 -15.57 -9.14
C LEU A 13 -5.67 -16.83 -9.51
N CYS A 14 -6.46 -16.79 -10.58
CA CYS A 14 -7.37 -17.90 -10.93
C CYS A 14 -6.73 -19.00 -11.77
N LYS A 15 -5.45 -18.89 -12.13
CA LYS A 15 -4.68 -19.85 -12.95
C LYS A 15 -5.28 -20.15 -14.34
N ARG A 16 -6.30 -19.40 -14.78
CA ARG A 16 -6.88 -19.50 -16.13
C ARG A 16 -5.88 -19.01 -17.18
N LYS A 17 -5.84 -19.68 -18.33
CA LYS A 17 -5.09 -19.22 -19.50
C LYS A 17 -5.78 -17.98 -20.11
N PRO A 18 -5.04 -17.01 -20.65
CA PRO A 18 -5.64 -15.92 -21.40
C PRO A 18 -6.40 -16.45 -22.61
N GLN A 19 -7.55 -15.86 -22.88
CA GLN A 19 -8.22 -16.04 -24.17
C GLN A 19 -7.60 -15.05 -25.17
N PRO A 20 -7.62 -15.34 -26.49
CA PRO A 20 -7.06 -14.43 -27.50
C PRO A 20 -7.58 -12.99 -27.41
N TRP A 21 -8.85 -12.83 -27.05
CA TRP A 21 -9.53 -11.54 -26.89
C TRP A 21 -9.49 -10.97 -25.46
N LEU A 22 -8.92 -11.71 -24.49
CA LEU A 22 -8.87 -11.31 -23.08
C LEU A 22 -7.45 -11.52 -22.54
N PRO A 23 -6.53 -10.58 -22.81
CA PRO A 23 -5.15 -10.68 -22.36
C PRO A 23 -5.05 -10.57 -20.84
N LEU A 24 -3.93 -11.04 -20.30
CA LEU A 24 -3.56 -10.76 -18.91
C LEU A 24 -2.95 -9.37 -18.82
N HIS A 25 -3.28 -8.66 -17.75
CA HIS A 25 -2.72 -7.35 -17.43
C HIS A 25 -1.57 -7.54 -16.46
N ASN A 26 -0.40 -7.02 -16.79
CA ASN A 26 0.71 -6.94 -15.85
C ASN A 26 0.27 -6.13 -14.62
N PHE A 27 0.55 -6.65 -13.43
CA PHE A 27 0.10 -6.06 -12.18
C PHE A 27 1.26 -6.03 -11.18
N PRO A 28 2.16 -5.03 -11.30
CA PRO A 28 3.35 -4.89 -10.46
C PRO A 28 3.09 -4.90 -8.94
N PRO A 29 1.95 -4.41 -8.41
CA PRO A 29 1.69 -4.46 -6.98
C PRO A 29 1.72 -5.87 -6.36
N LEU A 30 1.57 -6.93 -7.15
CA LEU A 30 1.69 -8.33 -6.71
C LEU A 30 3.04 -8.99 -7.03
N GLY A 31 3.96 -8.26 -7.66
CA GLY A 31 5.28 -8.73 -8.07
C GLY A 31 5.56 -8.54 -9.56
N GLU A 32 6.85 -8.55 -9.93
CA GLU A 32 7.33 -8.19 -11.28
C GLU A 32 6.76 -9.08 -12.41
N VAL A 33 6.49 -10.34 -12.11
CA VAL A 33 5.98 -11.34 -13.06
C VAL A 33 4.48 -11.64 -12.86
N ALA A 34 3.80 -10.92 -11.96
CA ALA A 34 2.39 -11.15 -11.71
C ALA A 34 1.54 -10.52 -12.82
N SER A 35 0.58 -11.28 -13.35
CA SER A 35 -0.41 -10.76 -14.28
C SER A 35 -1.79 -11.33 -13.98
N LEU A 36 -2.81 -10.48 -14.05
CA LEU A 36 -4.20 -10.82 -13.71
C LEU A 36 -5.08 -10.75 -14.96
N CYS A 37 -6.09 -11.62 -15.04
CA CYS A 37 -7.14 -11.44 -16.04
C CYS A 37 -8.08 -10.30 -15.61
N SER A 38 -8.81 -9.70 -16.56
CA SER A 38 -9.72 -8.58 -16.30
C SER A 38 -10.68 -8.85 -15.13
N GLN A 39 -11.29 -10.04 -15.10
CA GLN A 39 -12.23 -10.44 -14.02
C GLN A 39 -11.57 -10.49 -12.64
N CYS A 40 -10.29 -10.85 -12.55
CA CYS A 40 -9.58 -10.85 -11.28
C CYS A 40 -9.16 -9.43 -10.89
N LEU A 41 -8.81 -8.60 -11.87
CA LEU A 41 -8.43 -7.20 -11.65
C LEU A 41 -9.60 -6.35 -11.12
N GLU A 42 -10.84 -6.73 -11.44
CA GLU A 42 -12.06 -6.05 -10.98
C GLU A 42 -12.44 -6.37 -9.52
N ARG A 43 -11.74 -7.29 -8.85
CA ARG A 43 -12.01 -7.57 -7.44
C ARG A 43 -11.57 -6.39 -6.57
N GLU A 44 -12.32 -6.17 -5.49
CA GLU A 44 -12.06 -5.09 -4.54
C GLU A 44 -10.63 -5.13 -3.96
N GLU A 45 -10.09 -6.33 -3.77
CA GLU A 45 -8.74 -6.58 -3.25
C GLU A 45 -7.62 -5.95 -4.12
N PHE A 46 -7.85 -5.86 -5.43
CA PHE A 46 -6.89 -5.29 -6.40
C PHE A 46 -7.29 -3.90 -6.87
N LYS A 47 -8.28 -3.29 -6.21
CA LYS A 47 -8.71 -1.93 -6.52
C LYS A 47 -7.54 -0.98 -6.41
N LEU A 48 -7.31 -0.23 -7.49
CA LEU A 48 -6.30 0.79 -7.57
C LEU A 48 -6.89 2.15 -7.16
N ILE A 49 -6.17 2.88 -6.31
CA ILE A 49 -6.54 4.21 -5.83
C ILE A 49 -5.44 5.22 -6.14
N SER A 50 -5.81 6.48 -6.32
CA SER A 50 -4.84 7.55 -6.58
C SER A 50 -4.06 7.92 -5.33
N LYS A 51 -2.91 8.59 -5.52
CA LYS A 51 -2.14 9.18 -4.41
C LYS A 51 -2.99 10.08 -3.52
N THR A 52 -3.85 10.92 -4.11
CA THR A 52 -4.72 11.84 -3.36
C THR A 52 -5.76 11.07 -2.56
N GLU A 53 -6.42 10.10 -3.18
CA GLU A 53 -7.41 9.25 -2.52
C GLU A 53 -6.81 8.43 -1.37
N ALA A 54 -5.57 7.95 -1.51
CA ALA A 54 -4.85 7.27 -0.45
C ALA A 54 -4.68 8.16 0.78
N LYS A 55 -4.21 9.40 0.58
CA LYS A 55 -4.03 10.38 1.67
C LYS A 55 -5.35 10.72 2.36
N GLU A 56 -6.39 10.99 1.59
CA GLU A 56 -7.69 11.41 2.11
C GLU A 56 -8.42 10.29 2.88
N LYS A 57 -8.37 9.05 2.38
CA LYS A 57 -9.13 7.94 2.98
C LYS A 57 -8.39 7.21 4.09
N TYR A 58 -7.06 7.13 4.02
CA TYR A 58 -6.26 6.28 4.89
C TYR A 58 -5.29 7.06 5.79
N ASP A 59 -5.28 8.39 5.75
CA ASP A 59 -4.39 9.25 6.56
C ASP A 59 -2.91 8.85 6.42
N VAL A 60 -2.49 8.43 5.22
CA VAL A 60 -1.10 8.04 4.93
C VAL A 60 -0.29 9.22 4.41
N SER A 61 0.99 9.28 4.77
CA SER A 61 1.90 10.34 4.32
C SER A 61 2.56 10.01 2.97
N ASP A 62 3.22 11.01 2.38
CA ASP A 62 4.02 10.79 1.17
C ASP A 62 5.14 9.78 1.38
N ARG A 63 5.74 9.75 2.57
CA ARG A 63 6.84 8.84 2.92
C ARG A 63 6.35 7.40 2.91
N ASP A 64 5.14 7.16 3.43
CA ASP A 64 4.53 5.84 3.51
C ASP A 64 4.23 5.25 2.12
N LEU A 65 3.92 6.11 1.15
CA LEU A 65 3.63 5.71 -0.22
C LEU A 65 4.88 5.46 -1.07
N LEU A 66 6.08 5.88 -0.62
CA LEU A 66 7.31 5.66 -1.38
C LEU A 66 7.70 4.19 -1.44
N ASP A 67 7.42 3.43 -0.37
CA ASP A 67 7.76 2.03 -0.25
C ASP A 67 6.76 1.10 -0.95
N LEU A 68 5.63 1.65 -1.42
CA LEU A 68 4.58 0.88 -2.08
C LEU A 68 4.79 0.79 -3.60
N ALA A 69 4.58 -0.41 -4.13
CA ALA A 69 4.50 -0.63 -5.57
C ALA A 69 3.28 0.09 -6.15
N PHE A 70 3.44 0.65 -7.35
CA PHE A 70 2.39 1.41 -8.03
C PHE A 70 2.28 1.05 -9.50
N VAL A 71 1.11 1.33 -10.07
CA VAL A 71 0.86 1.31 -11.51
C VAL A 71 0.88 2.76 -12.01
N SER A 72 1.69 3.02 -13.02
CA SER A 72 1.72 4.31 -13.70
C SER A 72 0.68 4.36 -14.83
N ARG A 73 -0.04 5.46 -14.93
CA ARG A 73 -0.97 5.76 -16.03
C ARG A 73 -0.76 7.20 -16.50
N THR A 74 -1.08 7.50 -17.74
CA THR A 74 -1.15 8.89 -18.21
C THR A 74 -2.27 9.60 -17.46
N ASN A 75 -1.99 10.79 -16.92
CA ASN A 75 -3.00 11.57 -16.22
C ASN A 75 -4.05 12.08 -17.24
N PRO A 76 -5.35 11.81 -17.01
CA PRO A 76 -6.41 12.21 -17.93
C PRO A 76 -6.55 13.73 -18.07
N HIS A 77 -6.23 14.49 -17.02
CA HIS A 77 -6.35 15.96 -17.02
C HIS A 77 -5.10 16.67 -17.56
N ASN A 78 -3.93 16.03 -17.45
CA ASN A 78 -2.68 16.58 -17.94
C ASN A 78 -1.84 15.48 -18.59
N LYS A 79 -1.94 15.37 -19.92
CA LYS A 79 -1.26 14.34 -20.73
C LYS A 79 0.27 14.33 -20.59
N GLY A 80 0.89 15.40 -20.08
CA GLY A 80 2.33 15.48 -19.80
C GLY A 80 2.74 14.93 -18.43
N SER A 81 1.80 14.50 -17.58
CA SER A 81 2.06 14.02 -16.22
C SER A 81 1.64 12.56 -16.02
N ILE A 82 2.35 11.88 -15.12
CA ILE A 82 2.09 10.47 -14.76
C ILE A 82 1.24 10.43 -13.49
N LEU A 83 0.12 9.73 -13.55
CA LEU A 83 -0.68 9.37 -12.40
C LEU A 83 -0.13 8.07 -11.79
N LYS A 84 0.21 8.11 -10.51
CA LYS A 84 0.55 6.92 -9.73
C LYS A 84 -0.69 6.36 -9.06
N LEU A 85 -0.93 5.07 -9.25
CA LEU A 85 -2.04 4.33 -8.67
C LEU A 85 -1.51 3.21 -7.76
N PHE A 86 -2.02 3.16 -6.54
CA PHE A 86 -1.61 2.22 -5.49
C PHE A 86 -2.72 1.21 -5.22
N MET A 87 -2.38 0.00 -4.76
CA MET A 87 -3.39 -0.98 -4.38
C MET A 87 -4.02 -0.58 -3.03
N ALA A 88 -5.35 -0.52 -2.96
CA ALA A 88 -6.06 -0.02 -1.78
C ALA A 88 -5.78 -0.86 -0.52
N THR A 89 -5.64 -2.18 -0.68
CA THR A 89 -5.31 -3.12 0.39
C THR A 89 -3.92 -2.84 0.98
N GLN A 90 -2.90 -2.65 0.15
CA GLN A 90 -1.54 -2.27 0.60
C GLN A 90 -1.53 -0.93 1.35
N VAL A 91 -2.26 0.06 0.84
CA VAL A 91 -2.38 1.36 1.51
C VAL A 91 -3.05 1.22 2.88
N LYS A 92 -4.11 0.40 2.96
CA LYS A 92 -4.81 0.10 4.21
C LYS A 92 -3.89 -0.56 5.24
N GLU A 93 -3.13 -1.58 4.83
CA GLU A 93 -2.17 -2.28 5.69
C GLU A 93 -1.12 -1.32 6.27
N VAL A 94 -0.61 -0.40 5.45
CA VAL A 94 0.35 0.62 5.91
C VAL A 94 -0.29 1.57 6.93
N SER A 95 -1.53 2.01 6.68
CA SER A 95 -2.28 2.86 7.61
C SER A 95 -2.51 2.17 8.96
N GLU A 96 -2.92 0.91 8.95
CA GLU A 96 -3.14 0.11 10.17
C GLU A 96 -1.84 -0.07 10.96
N ARG A 97 -0.74 -0.40 10.28
CA ARG A 97 0.59 -0.50 10.91
C ARG A 97 1.01 0.81 11.56
N ARG A 98 0.80 1.96 10.89
CA ARG A 98 1.12 3.28 11.45
C ARG A 98 0.28 3.64 12.65
N LEU A 99 -0.99 3.27 12.64
CA LEU A 99 -1.87 3.47 13.80
C LEU A 99 -1.41 2.64 14.99
N GLU A 100 -1.01 1.39 14.75
CA GLU A 100 -0.49 0.51 15.80
C GLU A 100 0.83 1.02 16.37
N GLU A 101 1.77 1.46 15.53
CA GLU A 101 3.02 2.09 15.97
C GLU A 101 2.75 3.32 16.85
N ARG A 102 1.82 4.19 16.44
CA ARG A 102 1.43 5.38 17.23
C ARG A 102 0.86 5.00 18.60
N LYS A 103 0.01 3.97 18.67
CA LYS A 103 -0.56 3.48 19.93
C LYS A 103 0.53 2.96 20.87
N ARG A 104 1.43 2.12 20.37
CA ARG A 104 2.53 1.56 21.16
C ARG A 104 3.47 2.63 21.70
N MET A 105 3.74 3.68 20.91
CA MET A 105 4.56 4.80 21.38
C MET A 105 3.85 5.62 22.47
N ALA A 106 2.56 5.94 22.29
CA ALA A 106 1.79 6.66 23.28
C ALA A 106 1.64 5.89 24.61
N GLU A 107 1.51 4.56 24.54
CA GLU A 107 1.49 3.70 25.74
C GLU A 107 2.80 3.78 26.52
N ARG A 108 3.95 3.73 25.82
CA ARG A 108 5.27 3.88 26.44
C ARG A 108 5.46 5.26 27.06
N GLU A 109 5.11 6.32 26.35
CA GLU A 109 5.20 7.68 26.88
C GLU A 109 4.31 7.88 28.11
N ALA A 110 3.11 7.27 28.13
CA ALA A 110 2.21 7.31 29.28
C ALA A 110 2.74 6.51 30.48
N GLU A 111 3.45 5.40 30.25
CA GLU A 111 4.11 4.61 31.28
C GLU A 111 5.30 5.38 31.87
N GLU A 112 6.20 5.90 31.03
CA GLU A 112 7.33 6.73 31.45
C GLU A 112 6.88 7.98 32.22
N ALA A 113 5.78 8.62 31.82
CA ALA A 113 5.22 9.77 32.53
C ALA A 113 4.66 9.39 33.92
N LYS A 114 4.08 8.20 34.07
CA LYS A 114 3.60 7.70 35.37
C LYS A 114 4.77 7.41 36.30
N GLU A 115 5.79 6.68 35.82
CA GLU A 115 6.99 6.38 36.59
C GLU A 115 7.70 7.67 37.05
N ALA A 116 7.84 8.66 36.15
CA ALA A 116 8.44 9.95 36.49
C ALA A 116 7.63 10.73 37.53
N ALA A 117 6.30 10.59 37.55
CA ALA A 117 5.43 11.23 38.54
C ALA A 117 5.53 10.54 39.92
N GLU A 118 5.60 9.21 39.96
CA GLU A 118 5.79 8.43 41.18
C GLU A 118 7.14 8.78 41.84
N VAL A 119 8.23 8.78 41.07
CA VAL A 119 9.57 9.16 41.56
C VAL A 119 9.60 10.57 42.14
N ARG A 120 8.91 11.54 41.49
CA ARG A 120 8.81 12.90 42.03
C ARG A 120 8.03 12.96 43.35
N GLY A 121 6.92 12.23 43.43
CA GLY A 121 6.10 12.18 44.65
C GLY A 121 6.80 11.49 45.83
N GLU A 122 7.75 10.59 45.58
CA GLU A 122 8.61 10.01 46.61
C GLU A 122 9.72 10.97 47.06
N ALA A 123 10.33 11.71 46.13
CA ALA A 123 11.37 12.69 46.43
C ALA A 123 10.86 13.87 47.27
N GLU A 124 9.60 14.27 47.12
CA GLU A 124 8.97 15.33 47.93
C GLU A 124 8.58 14.89 49.35
N LYS A 125 8.62 13.58 49.65
CA LYS A 125 8.26 13.03 50.96
C LYS A 125 9.48 12.74 51.87
N GLN A 126 10.70 12.95 51.36
CA GLN A 126 11.96 12.83 52.12
C GLN A 126 12.45 14.21 52.58
#